data_AF-A0A965V8Q2-F1
#
_entry.id   AF-A0A965V8Q2-F1
#
_cell.length_a   1.000
_cell.length_b   1.000
_cell.length_c   1.000
_cell.angle_alpha   90.00
_cell.angle_beta   90.00
_cell.angle_gamma   90.00
#
_symmetry.space_group_name_H-M   'P 1'
#
loop_
_entity.id
_entity.type
_entity.pdbx_description
1 polymer ?
#
loop_
_entity_poly.entity_id
_entity_poly.type
_entity_poly.pdbx_seq_one_letter_code
_entity_poly.pdbx_strand_id
1 'polypeptide(L)'
;MIELIKQIIEQDGLAQKNRKREIVHRRIYLFRKLREDGHTLKGIGSLFNMNHATILHGLKTYQDLSDVNDKLFLHDIEYYKLLLSLERPELDLRKEIKEAKNLKDLRKIQLRIRNKFY
;
A
#
# COMPACT_ATOMS: atom_id res chain seq x y z
N MET A 1 -2.14 8.77 -11.60
CA MET A 1 -1.74 7.79 -10.56
C MET A 1 -0.56 8.30 -9.72
N ILE A 2 0.52 8.80 -10.33
CA ILE A 2 1.72 9.28 -9.61
C ILE A 2 1.44 10.32 -8.51
N GLU A 3 0.59 11.32 -8.74
CA GLU A 3 0.29 12.36 -7.73
C GLU A 3 -0.40 11.78 -6.48
N LEU A 4 -1.32 10.83 -6.67
CA LEU A 4 -1.93 10.11 -5.54
C LEU A 4 -0.89 9.31 -4.76
N ILE A 5 0.04 8.64 -5.45
CA ILE A 5 1.14 7.92 -4.80
C ILE A 5 2.05 8.87 -4.01
N LYS A 6 2.35 10.07 -4.52
CA LYS A 6 3.11 11.08 -3.76
C LYS A 6 2.38 11.49 -2.47
N GLN A 7 1.08 11.76 -2.54
CA GLN A 7 0.26 12.07 -1.37
C GLN A 7 0.28 10.94 -0.34
N ILE A 8 0.15 9.69 -0.79
CA ILE A 8 0.25 8.50 0.08
C ILE A 8 1.62 8.41 0.76
N ILE A 9 2.71 8.63 0.00
CA ILE A 9 4.08 8.58 0.53
C ILE A 9 4.28 9.58 1.65
N GLU A 10 3.78 10.81 1.47
CA GLU A 10 3.86 11.87 2.46
C GLU A 10 3.01 11.55 3.68
N GLN A 11 1.72 11.25 3.47
CA GLN A 11 0.76 10.99 4.55
C GLN A 11 1.18 9.83 5.46
N ASP A 12 1.69 8.75 4.87
CA ASP A 12 2.06 7.54 5.61
C ASP A 12 3.56 7.47 5.96
N GLY A 13 4.31 8.55 5.71
CA GLY A 13 5.73 8.65 6.06
C GLY A 13 6.62 7.64 5.35
N LEU A 14 6.25 7.24 4.13
CA LEU A 14 6.91 6.13 3.43
C LEU A 14 8.29 6.49 2.88
N ALA A 15 8.71 7.75 2.84
CA ALA A 15 10.09 8.13 2.48
C ALA A 15 11.07 8.09 3.67
N GLN A 16 10.59 7.95 4.91
CA GLN A 16 11.44 8.00 6.10
C GLN A 16 12.21 6.69 6.34
N LYS A 17 13.34 6.71 7.04
CA LYS A 17 14.06 5.48 7.38
C LYS A 17 13.29 4.69 8.45
N ASN A 18 12.45 3.76 8.01
CA ASN A 18 11.65 2.89 8.87
C ASN A 18 11.59 1.48 8.27
N ARG A 19 11.97 0.47 9.07
CA ARG A 19 12.06 -0.93 8.64
C ARG A 19 10.97 -1.81 9.24
N LYS A 20 9.96 -1.24 9.89
CA LYS A 20 8.78 -2.01 10.31
C LYS A 20 8.21 -2.74 9.09
N ARG A 21 7.92 -4.03 9.25
CA ARG A 21 7.48 -4.91 8.16
C ARG A 21 6.30 -4.34 7.39
N GLU A 22 5.29 -3.81 8.09
CA GLU A 22 4.11 -3.19 7.48
C GLU A 22 4.47 -2.00 6.56
N ILE A 23 5.47 -1.20 6.93
CA ILE A 23 5.94 -0.05 6.14
C ILE A 23 6.69 -0.55 4.91
N VAL A 24 7.50 -1.60 5.06
CA VAL A 24 8.19 -2.24 3.94
C VAL A 24 7.18 -2.81 2.95
N HIS A 25 6.16 -3.54 3.42
CA HIS A 25 5.09 -4.11 2.59
C HIS A 25 4.36 -3.04 1.77
N ARG A 26 4.00 -1.92 2.40
CA ARG A 26 3.35 -0.79 1.71
C ARG A 26 4.25 -0.17 0.65
N ARG A 27 5.55 0.03 0.94
CA ARG A 27 6.52 0.55 -0.04
C ARG A 27 6.66 -0.34 -1.25
N ILE A 28 6.92 -1.63 -1.04
CA ILE A 28 7.19 -2.55 -2.16
C ILE A 28 5.96 -2.72 -3.05
N TYR A 29 4.75 -2.62 -2.49
CA TYR A 29 3.52 -2.53 -3.27
C TYR A 29 3.49 -1.29 -4.16
N LEU A 30 3.81 -0.11 -3.62
CA LEU A 30 3.87 1.12 -4.40
C LEU A 30 5.01 1.10 -5.44
N PHE A 31 6.15 0.47 -5.14
CA PHE A 31 7.22 0.27 -6.12
C PHE A 31 6.71 -0.53 -7.31
N ARG A 32 5.94 -1.60 -7.06
CA ARG A 32 5.33 -2.40 -8.13
C ARG A 32 4.37 -1.57 -8.97
N LYS A 33 3.48 -0.79 -8.35
CA LYS A 33 2.54 0.07 -9.08
C LYS A 33 3.23 1.13 -9.94
N LEU A 34 4.26 1.79 -9.40
CA LEU A 34 5.04 2.74 -10.20
C LEU A 34 5.81 2.07 -11.35
N ARG A 35 6.26 0.81 -11.17
CA ARG A 35 6.88 0.04 -12.26
C ARG A 35 5.87 -0.35 -13.35
N GLU A 36 4.66 -0.73 -12.97
CA GLU A 36 3.56 -1.01 -13.90
C GLU A 36 3.20 0.26 -14.71
N ASP A 37 3.28 1.45 -14.08
CA ASP A 37 3.15 2.76 -14.72
C ASP A 37 4.42 3.21 -15.50
N GLY A 38 5.41 2.33 -15.71
CA GLY A 38 6.58 2.60 -16.54
C GLY A 38 7.70 3.42 -15.90
N HIS A 39 7.65 3.73 -14.60
CA HIS A 39 8.67 4.56 -13.95
C HIS A 39 10.00 3.82 -13.76
N THR A 40 11.13 4.49 -13.95
CA THR A 40 12.45 3.87 -13.77
C THR A 40 12.78 3.57 -12.30
N LEU A 41 13.68 2.61 -12.04
CA LEU A 41 14.15 2.32 -10.67
C LEU A 41 14.74 3.55 -9.98
N LYS A 42 15.46 4.39 -10.73
CA LYS A 42 16.01 5.66 -10.23
C LYS A 42 14.91 6.65 -9.89
N GLY A 43 13.90 6.80 -10.76
CA GLY A 43 12.77 7.68 -10.52
C GLY A 43 11.96 7.28 -9.28
N ILE A 44 11.70 5.99 -9.11
CA ILE A 44 11.06 5.46 -7.89
C ILE A 44 11.95 5.73 -6.68
N GLY A 45 13.26 5.46 -6.79
CA GLY A 45 14.22 5.76 -5.73
C GLY A 45 14.16 7.22 -5.26
N SER A 46 14.09 8.17 -6.19
CA SER A 46 13.95 9.59 -5.88
C SER A 46 12.66 9.92 -5.11
N LEU A 47 11.53 9.27 -5.43
CA LEU A 47 10.25 9.50 -4.72
C LEU A 47 10.28 9.04 -3.26
N PHE A 48 11.07 8.01 -2.95
CA PHE A 48 11.13 7.41 -1.62
C PHE A 48 12.40 7.76 -0.84
N ASN A 49 13.27 8.62 -1.38
CA ASN A 49 14.60 8.91 -0.84
C ASN A 49 15.44 7.63 -0.63
N MET A 50 15.48 6.78 -1.66
CA MET A 50 16.14 5.46 -1.64
C MET A 50 16.98 5.22 -2.89
N ASN A 51 17.96 4.32 -2.74
CA ASN A 51 18.78 3.89 -3.86
C ASN A 51 18.01 2.94 -4.78
N HIS A 52 18.31 3.00 -6.09
CA HIS A 52 17.69 2.14 -7.10
C HIS A 52 17.87 0.63 -6.81
N ALA A 53 18.97 0.22 -6.16
CA ALA A 53 19.19 -1.15 -5.71
C ALA A 53 18.18 -1.58 -4.64
N THR A 54 17.78 -0.67 -3.74
CA THR A 54 16.71 -0.92 -2.75
C THR A 54 15.36 -1.12 -3.43
N ILE A 55 15.08 -0.34 -4.48
CA ILE A 55 13.86 -0.51 -5.28
C ILE A 55 13.86 -1.88 -5.96
N LEU A 56 14.97 -2.27 -6.61
CA LEU A 56 15.11 -3.57 -7.25
C LEU A 56 14.89 -4.72 -6.26
N HIS A 57 15.52 -4.66 -5.09
CA HIS A 57 15.33 -5.66 -4.04
C HIS A 57 13.87 -5.72 -3.58
N GLY A 58 13.25 -4.57 -3.34
CA GLY A 58 11.86 -4.49 -2.93
C GLY A 58 10.89 -5.08 -3.95
N LEU A 59 11.14 -4.89 -5.26
CA LEU A 59 10.34 -5.51 -6.32
C LEU A 59 10.46 -7.03 -6.35
N LYS A 60 11.66 -7.57 -6.07
CA LYS A 60 11.85 -9.01 -5.92
C LYS A 60 11.09 -9.54 -4.70
N THR A 61 11.21 -8.86 -3.56
CA THR A 61 10.46 -9.21 -2.34
C THR A 61 8.95 -9.15 -2.57
N TYR A 62 8.46 -8.16 -3.32
CA TYR A 62 7.05 -8.09 -3.71
C TYR A 62 6.62 -9.35 -4.46
N GLN A 63 7.42 -9.80 -5.42
CA GLN A 63 7.14 -10.99 -6.22
C GLN A 63 7.11 -12.23 -5.31
N ASP A 64 8.16 -12.44 -4.50
CA ASP A 64 8.28 -13.58 -3.60
C ASP A 64 7.07 -13.68 -2.64
N LEU A 65 6.65 -12.55 -2.05
CA LEU A 65 5.50 -12.50 -1.12
C LEU A 65 4.15 -12.68 -1.84
N SER A 66 4.05 -12.22 -3.08
CA SER A 66 2.84 -12.38 -3.89
C SER A 66 2.67 -13.83 -4.33
N ASP A 67 3.75 -14.49 -4.75
CA ASP A 67 3.75 -15.87 -5.23
C ASP A 67 3.33 -16.86 -4.14
N VAL A 68 3.74 -16.61 -2.90
CA VAL A 68 3.34 -17.44 -1.74
C VAL A 68 2.00 -17.02 -1.11
N ASN A 69 1.32 -16.01 -1.68
CA ASN A 69 0.10 -15.43 -1.12
C ASN A 69 0.22 -15.07 0.38
N ASP A 70 1.31 -14.40 0.76
CA ASP A 70 1.57 -14.08 2.16
C ASP A 70 0.43 -13.26 2.77
N LYS A 71 -0.22 -13.83 3.80
CA LYS A 71 -1.44 -13.26 4.40
C LYS A 71 -1.20 -11.92 5.10
N LEU A 72 0.01 -11.69 5.62
CA LEU A 72 0.35 -10.46 6.33
C LEU A 72 0.66 -9.36 5.33
N PHE A 73 1.40 -9.67 4.28
CA PHE A 73 1.62 -8.78 3.15
C PHE A 73 0.30 -8.33 2.51
N LEU A 74 -0.57 -9.27 2.14
CA LEU A 74 -1.86 -8.97 1.52
C LEU A 74 -2.73 -8.08 2.41
N HIS A 75 -2.69 -8.31 3.72
CA HIS A 75 -3.38 -7.47 4.70
C HIS A 75 -2.79 -6.06 4.76
N ASP A 76 -1.47 -5.93 4.81
CA ASP A 76 -0.80 -4.64 5.02
C ASP A 76 -1.00 -3.68 3.83
N ILE A 77 -1.27 -4.22 2.63
CA ILE A 77 -1.48 -3.47 1.38
C ILE A 77 -2.95 -3.33 0.98
N GLU A 78 -3.89 -3.94 1.70
CA GLU A 78 -5.30 -4.02 1.33
C GLU A 78 -5.92 -2.64 1.10
N TYR A 79 -5.65 -1.69 2.01
CA TYR A 79 -6.10 -0.31 1.87
C TYR A 79 -5.56 0.36 0.60
N TYR A 80 -4.31 0.09 0.24
CA TYR A 80 -3.66 0.69 -0.92
C TYR A 80 -4.20 0.09 -2.22
N LYS A 81 -4.51 -1.21 -2.22
CA LYS A 81 -5.20 -1.87 -3.34
C LYS A 81 -6.54 -1.21 -3.63
N LEU A 82 -7.31 -0.93 -2.58
CA LEU A 82 -8.60 -0.26 -2.69
C LEU A 82 -8.46 1.21 -3.11
N LEU A 83 -7.47 1.92 -2.59
CA LEU A 83 -7.25 3.32 -2.94
C LEU A 83 -6.79 3.51 -4.39
N LEU A 84 -6.02 2.57 -4.92
CA LEU A 84 -5.48 2.59 -6.28
C LEU A 84 -6.31 1.77 -7.28
N SER A 85 -7.45 1.20 -6.88
CA SER A 85 -8.33 0.49 -7.82
C SER A 85 -9.03 1.48 -8.76
N LEU A 86 -9.20 1.08 -10.02
CA LEU A 86 -9.96 1.86 -11.01
C LEU A 86 -11.46 1.85 -10.67
N GLU A 87 -11.95 0.70 -10.20
CA GLU A 87 -13.31 0.53 -9.74
C GLU A 87 -13.35 0.76 -8.23
N ARG A 88 -14.17 1.72 -7.79
CA ARG A 88 -14.44 1.93 -6.36
C ARG A 88 -15.64 1.07 -5.99
N PRO A 89 -15.49 0.06 -5.11
CA PRO A 89 -16.64 -0.67 -4.62
C PRO A 89 -17.55 0.29 -3.86
N GLU A 90 -18.86 0.09 -3.98
CA GLU A 90 -19.82 0.75 -3.11
C GLU A 90 -19.65 0.18 -1.70
N LEU A 91 -19.15 1.01 -0.78
CA LEU A 91 -18.90 0.62 0.60
C LEU A 91 -19.98 1.22 1.50
N ASP A 92 -20.66 0.36 2.25
CA ASP A 92 -21.62 0.77 3.26
C ASP A 92 -21.00 0.63 4.65
N LEU A 93 -20.69 1.76 5.26
CA LEU A 93 -20.11 1.83 6.60
C LEU A 93 -20.95 1.10 7.65
N ARG A 94 -22.28 1.25 7.61
CA ARG A 94 -23.19 0.64 8.60
C ARG A 94 -23.19 -0.87 8.44
N LYS A 95 -23.25 -1.35 7.20
CA LYS A 95 -23.19 -2.78 6.88
C LYS A 95 -21.88 -3.38 7.34
N GLU A 96 -20.75 -2.76 7.00
CA GLU A 96 -19.42 -3.26 7.40
C GLU A 96 -19.22 -3.30 8.92
N ILE A 97 -19.70 -2.29 9.65
CA ILE A 97 -19.66 -2.30 11.12
C ILE A 97 -20.49 -3.47 11.67
N LYS A 98 -21.68 -3.71 11.11
CA LYS A 98 -22.58 -4.80 11.54
C LYS A 98 -21.97 -6.18 11.26
N GLU A 99 -21.24 -6.33 10.15
CA GLU A 99 -20.68 -7.60 9.70
C GLU A 99 -19.28 -7.89 10.29
N ALA A 100 -18.61 -6.90 10.87
CA ALA A 100 -17.28 -7.04 11.46
C ALA A 100 -17.27 -8.10 12.58
N LYS A 101 -16.38 -9.10 12.45
CA LYS A 101 -16.32 -10.24 13.39
C LYS A 101 -15.18 -10.15 14.39
N ASN A 102 -14.20 -9.30 14.11
CA ASN A 102 -12.98 -9.21 14.90
C ASN A 102 -12.37 -7.80 14.85
N LEU A 103 -11.39 -7.57 15.71
CA LEU A 103 -10.70 -6.28 15.81
C LEU A 103 -9.97 -5.89 14.51
N LYS A 104 -9.57 -6.87 13.69
CA LYS A 104 -8.90 -6.62 12.41
C LYS A 104 -9.85 -5.94 11.43
N ASP A 105 -11.09 -6.42 11.35
CA ASP A 105 -12.14 -5.85 10.49
C ASP A 105 -12.44 -4.39 10.90
N LEU A 106 -12.59 -4.14 12.20
CA LEU A 106 -12.82 -2.79 12.73
C LEU A 106 -11.64 -1.84 12.44
N ARG A 107 -10.40 -2.32 12.53
CA ARG A 107 -9.21 -1.51 12.20
C ARG A 107 -9.18 -1.11 10.72
N LYS A 108 -9.63 -1.98 9.80
CA LYS A 108 -9.73 -1.66 8.37
C LYS A 108 -10.77 -0.56 8.12
N ILE A 109 -11.92 -0.63 8.80
CA ILE A 109 -12.98 0.37 8.72
C ILE A 109 -12.46 1.71 9.26
N GLN A 110 -11.82 1.71 10.43
CA GLN A 110 -11.21 2.91 11.03
C GLN A 110 -10.15 3.55 10.11
N LEU A 111 -9.31 2.74 9.47
CA LEU A 111 -8.31 3.21 8.51
C LEU A 111 -8.99 3.94 7.33
N ARG A 112 -10.07 3.37 6.79
CA ARG A 112 -10.84 3.96 5.69
C ARG A 112 -11.55 5.25 6.10
N ILE A 113 -12.14 5.31 7.30
CA ILE A 113 -12.75 6.54 7.85
C ILE A 113 -11.71 7.64 8.02
N ARG A 114 -10.56 7.34 8.65
CA ARG A 114 -9.49 8.31 8.88
C ARG A 114 -9.00 8.94 7.57
N ASN A 115 -9.02 8.16 6.49
CA ASN A 115 -8.60 8.58 5.17
C ASN A 115 -9.74 9.06 4.26
N LYS A 116 -10.93 9.36 4.83
CA LYS A 116 -12.10 9.91 4.11
C LYS A 116 -12.50 9.08 2.88
N PHE A 117 -12.53 7.76 3.04
CA PHE A 117 -12.85 6.83 1.95
C PHE A 117 -14.35 6.46 1.86
N TYR A 118 -15.16 6.90 2.82
CA TYR A 118 -16.63 6.83 2.82
C TYR A 118 -17.22 8.22 2.53
#